data_AF-A0A327GVE3-F1
#
_entry.id   AF-A0A327GVE3-F1
#
_cell.length_a   1.000
_cell.length_b   1.000
_cell.length_c   1.000
_cell.angle_alpha   90.00
_cell.angle_beta   90.00
_cell.angle_gamma   90.00
#
_symmetry.space_group_name_H-M   'P 1'
#
loop_
_entity.id
_entity.type
_entity.pdbx_description
1 polymer ?
#
loop_
_entity_poly.entity_id
_entity_poly.type
_entity_poly.pdbx_seq_one_letter_code
_entity_poly.pdbx_strand_id
1 'polypeptide(L)'
;MSGEVSTTILGREENSGKKYPMIVEKVILLVGLVLFILTFSDVFGQFDNKLLSSLVTFIIYPFVILFTTEMIGRTIQKVHNDT
;
A
#
# COMPACT_ATOMS: atom_id res chain seq x y z
N MET A 1 30.37 -3.40 22.44
CA MET A 1 28.92 -3.61 22.25
C MET A 1 28.76 -4.81 21.34
N SER A 2 28.38 -5.97 21.87
CA SER A 2 28.16 -7.18 21.08
C SER A 2 26.86 -7.05 20.31
N GLY A 3 26.94 -7.03 18.98
CA GLY A 3 25.76 -7.22 18.14
C GLY A 3 25.28 -8.65 18.31
N GLU A 4 24.10 -8.84 18.89
CA GLU A 4 23.46 -10.15 18.97
C GLU A 4 23.13 -10.63 17.55
N VAL A 5 23.95 -11.54 17.04
CA VAL A 5 23.65 -12.27 15.81
C VAL A 5 22.48 -13.19 16.12
N SER A 6 21.29 -12.86 15.63
CA SER A 6 20.10 -13.72 15.76
C SER A 6 20.31 -14.98 14.92
N THR A 7 20.79 -16.04 15.57
CA THR A 7 20.84 -17.38 14.98
C THR A 7 19.45 -18.01 15.06
N THR A 8 18.98 -18.57 13.95
CA THR A 8 17.78 -19.43 13.94
C THR A 8 17.94 -20.62 14.89
N ILE A 9 16.85 -21.33 15.22
CA ILE A 9 16.89 -22.56 16.04
C ILE A 9 17.84 -23.63 15.45
N LEU A 10 18.14 -23.55 14.15
CA LEU A 10 19.10 -24.39 13.43
C LEU A 10 20.55 -23.85 13.43
N GLY A 11 20.85 -22.78 14.17
CA GLY A 11 22.19 -22.18 14.24
C GLY A 11 22.61 -21.44 12.96
N ARG A 12 21.70 -21.26 12.00
CA ARG A 12 21.97 -20.49 10.78
C ARG A 12 21.84 -19.00 11.08
N GLU A 13 22.84 -18.23 10.68
CA GLU A 13 22.77 -16.76 10.73
C GLU A 13 21.60 -16.28 9.86
N GLU A 14 20.58 -15.71 10.51
CA GLU A 14 19.52 -15.01 9.82
C GLU A 14 19.99 -13.59 9.57
N ASN A 15 20.49 -13.34 8.36
CA ASN A 15 20.66 -11.98 7.89
C ASN A 15 19.25 -11.42 7.72
N SER A 16 18.76 -10.71 8.75
CA SER A 16 17.44 -10.08 8.76
C SER A 16 17.34 -9.23 7.50
N GLY A 17 16.55 -9.68 6.53
CA GLY A 17 16.41 -9.01 5.24
C GLY A 17 16.16 -7.52 5.47
N LYS A 18 16.85 -6.67 4.70
CA LYS A 18 16.84 -5.20 4.83
C LYS A 18 15.44 -4.72 5.25
N LYS A 19 15.34 -4.13 6.44
CA LYS A 19 14.07 -3.72 7.03
C LYS A 19 13.50 -2.57 6.20
N TYR A 20 12.63 -2.91 5.25
CA TYR A 20 12.00 -1.93 4.37
C TYR A 20 11.27 -0.86 5.22
N PRO A 21 11.41 0.44 4.89
CA PRO A 21 10.78 1.50 5.67
C PRO A 21 9.26 1.47 5.48
N MET A 22 8.56 0.85 6.44
CA MET A 22 7.09 0.81 6.55
C MET A 22 6.43 2.20 6.53
N ILE A 23 7.20 3.28 6.75
CA ILE A 23 6.73 4.67 6.65
C ILE A 23 6.29 5.00 5.22
N VAL A 24 6.99 4.50 4.20
CA VAL A 24 6.69 4.82 2.80
C VAL A 24 5.30 4.32 2.41
N GLU A 25 4.96 3.08 2.78
CA GLU A 25 3.62 2.52 2.55
C GLU A 25 2.52 3.34 3.22
N LYS A 26 2.74 3.77 4.47
CA LYS A 26 1.78 4.60 5.21
C LYS A 26 1.54 5.94 4.53
N VAL A 27 2.59 6.58 4.00
CA VAL A 27 2.46 7.83 3.26
C VAL A 27 1.69 7.62 1.96
N ILE A 28 1.97 6.56 1.21
CA ILE A 28 1.24 6.23 -0.03
C ILE A 28 -0.25 5.99 0.26
N LEU A 29 -0.57 5.26 1.32
CA LEU A 29 -1.95 5.04 1.74
C LEU A 29 -2.66 6.35 2.10
N LEU A 30 -2.00 7.24 2.85
CA LEU A 30 -2.54 8.56 3.18
C LEU A 30 -2.80 9.40 1.94
N VAL A 31 -1.90 9.37 0.96
CA VAL A 31 -2.12 10.04 -0.33
C VAL A 31 -3.33 9.45 -1.04
N GLY A 32 -3.47 8.11 -1.07
CA GLY A 32 -4.65 7.44 -1.63
C GLY A 32 -5.96 7.86 -0.96
N LEU A 33 -5.95 8.00 0.37
CA LEU A 33 -7.11 8.48 1.12
C LEU A 33 -7.45 9.95 0.80
N VAL A 34 -6.44 10.83 0.73
CA VAL A 34 -6.64 12.23 0.33
C VAL A 34 -7.20 12.31 -1.07
N LEU A 35 -6.67 11.52 -2.01
CA LEU A 35 -7.21 11.42 -3.37
C LEU A 35 -8.69 11.02 -3.34
N PHE A 36 -9.05 9.97 -2.61
CA PHE A 36 -10.45 9.56 -2.46
C PHE A 36 -11.35 10.71 -1.98
N ILE A 37 -10.95 11.40 -0.91
CA ILE A 37 -11.74 12.49 -0.31
C ILE A 37 -11.92 13.67 -1.28
N LEU A 38 -10.91 13.97 -2.10
CA LEU A 38 -10.98 15.08 -3.04
C LEU A 38 -11.80 14.76 -4.29
N THR A 39 -11.81 13.50 -4.74
CA THR A 39 -12.39 13.10 -6.02
C THR A 39 -13.71 12.34 -5.91
N PHE A 40 -14.14 11.89 -4.72
CA PHE A 40 -15.34 11.05 -4.60
C PHE A 40 -16.59 11.71 -5.20
N SER A 41 -16.73 13.04 -5.08
CA SER A 41 -17.87 13.77 -5.63
C SER A 41 -17.89 13.72 -7.16
N ASP A 42 -16.72 13.84 -7.78
CA ASP A 42 -16.57 13.75 -9.24
C ASP A 42 -16.89 12.33 -9.72
N VAL A 43 -16.38 11.30 -9.03
CA VAL A 43 -16.64 9.89 -9.36
C VAL A 43 -18.12 9.55 -9.18
N PHE A 44 -18.77 10.07 -8.14
CA PHE A 44 -20.21 9.87 -7.91
C PHE A 44 -21.06 10.51 -9.00
N GLY A 45 -20.64 11.68 -9.50
CA GLY A 45 -21.33 12.42 -10.55
C GLY A 45 -21.15 11.86 -11.96
N GLN A 46 -20.25 10.90 -12.19
CA GLN A 46 -19.96 10.39 -13.54
C GLN A 46 -21.04 9.50 -14.16
N PHE A 47 -21.96 8.97 -13.35
CA PHE A 47 -23.00 8.07 -13.84
C PHE A 47 -24.39 8.65 -13.59
N ASP A 48 -25.26 8.56 -14.59
CA ASP A 48 -26.66 8.99 -14.47
C ASP A 48 -27.46 8.11 -13.50
N ASN A 49 -27.06 6.84 -13.36
CA ASN A 49 -27.72 5.88 -12.48
C ASN A 49 -27.12 5.96 -11.05
N LYS A 50 -27.93 6.42 -10.10
CA LYS A 50 -27.53 6.57 -8.68
C LYS A 50 -27.03 5.29 -8.02
N LEU A 51 -27.60 4.12 -8.35
CA LEU A 51 -27.14 2.85 -7.80
C LEU A 51 -25.75 2.49 -8.33
N LEU A 52 -25.52 2.71 -9.63
CA LEU A 52 -24.22 2.49 -10.25
C LEU A 52 -23.18 3.48 -9.71
N SER A 53 -23.51 4.78 -9.61
CA SER A 53 -22.66 5.78 -8.99
C SER A 53 -22.25 5.39 -7.57
N SER A 54 -23.20 4.92 -6.76
CA SER A 54 -22.94 4.52 -5.38
C SER A 54 -22.03 3.29 -5.32
N LEU A 55 -22.30 2.27 -6.14
CA LEU A 55 -21.50 1.05 -6.20
C LEU A 55 -20.07 1.36 -6.63
N VAL A 56 -19.89 2.17 -7.68
CA VAL A 56 -18.56 2.51 -8.17
C VAL A 56 -17.82 3.38 -7.16
N THR A 57 -18.45 4.43 -6.63
CA THR A 57 -17.78 5.40 -5.76
C THR A 57 -17.41 4.83 -4.40
N PHE A 58 -18.29 4.03 -3.78
CA PHE A 58 -18.07 3.58 -2.39
C PHE A 58 -17.50 2.18 -2.27
N ILE A 59 -17.51 1.38 -3.34
CA ILE A 59 -16.96 0.02 -3.33
C ILE A 59 -15.77 -0.05 -4.28
N ILE A 60 -16.03 0.07 -5.58
CA ILE A 60 -15.00 -0.20 -6.59
C ILE A 60 -13.84 0.79 -6.49
N TYR A 61 -14.12 2.08 -6.32
CA TYR A 61 -13.11 3.11 -6.31
C TYR A 61 -12.13 3.00 -5.12
N PRO A 62 -12.58 2.83 -3.86
CA PRO A 62 -11.69 2.49 -2.75
C PRO A 62 -10.85 1.25 -3.00
N PHE A 63 -11.44 0.18 -3.57
CA PHE A 63 -10.70 -1.03 -3.90
C PHE A 63 -9.58 -0.77 -4.90
N VAL A 64 -9.83 0.03 -5.94
CA VAL A 64 -8.81 0.40 -6.94
C VAL A 64 -7.70 1.22 -6.30
N ILE A 65 -8.02 2.16 -5.41
CA ILE A 65 -7.01 2.94 -4.67
C ILE A 65 -6.14 2.01 -3.83
N LEU A 66 -6.74 1.15 -3.02
CA LEU A 66 -6.02 0.21 -2.17
C LEU A 66 -5.14 -0.74 -3.00
N PHE A 67 -5.69 -1.32 -4.06
CA PHE A 67 -4.94 -2.17 -4.98
C PHE A 67 -3.73 -1.43 -5.58
N THR A 68 -3.93 -0.20 -6.03
CA THR A 68 -2.85 0.62 -6.61
C THR A 68 -1.77 0.93 -5.57
N THR A 69 -2.17 1.32 -4.35
CA THR A 69 -1.23 1.61 -3.26
C THR A 69 -0.38 0.39 -2.89
N GLU A 70 -1.00 -0.80 -2.87
CA GLU A 70 -0.34 -2.07 -2.60
C GLU A 70 0.65 -2.45 -3.71
N MET A 71 0.24 -2.31 -4.98
CA MET A 71 1.13 -2.60 -6.12
C MET A 71 2.35 -1.67 -6.14
N ILE A 72 2.17 -0.38 -5.83
CA ILE A 72 3.27 0.57 -5.70
C ILE A 72 4.19 0.15 -4.55
N GLY A 73 3.64 -0.14 -3.36
CA GLY A 73 4.40 -0.57 -2.20
C GLY A 73 5.28 -1.80 -2.50
N ARG A 74 4.68 -2.84 -3.11
CA ARG A 74 5.40 -4.05 -3.52
C ARG A 74 6.47 -3.78 -4.57
N THR A 75 6.22 -2.86 -5.50
CA THR A 75 7.21 -2.50 -6.53
C THR A 75 8.43 -1.81 -5.90
N ILE A 76 8.21 -0.87 -4.98
CA ILE A 76 9.30 -0.17 -4.28
C ILE A 76 10.10 -1.15 -3.40
N GLN A 77 9.42 -2.03 -2.67
CA GLN A 77 10.08 -3.10 -1.90
C GLN A 77 10.96 -3.98 -2.78
N LYS A 78 10.47 -4.38 -3.96
CA LYS A 78 11.22 -5.22 -4.90
C LYS A 78 12.48 -4.52 -5.39
N VAL A 79 12.37 -3.28 -5.85
CA VAL A 79 13.53 -2.48 -6.31
C VAL A 79 14.55 -2.28 -5.20
N HIS A 80 14.09 -2.03 -3.96
CA HIS A 80 14.98 -1.84 -2.82
C HIS A 80 15.68 -3.13 -2.37
N ASN A 81 15.01 -4.28 -2.47
CA ASN A 81 15.60 -5.57 -2.12
C ASN A 81 16.54 -6.10 -3.20
N ASP A 82 16.35 -5.71 -4.47
CA ASP A 82 17.21 -6.08 -5.59
C ASP A 82 18.51 -5.23 -5.66
N THR A 83 18.65 -4.20 -4.81
CA THR A 83 19.85 -3.35 -4.65
C THR A 83 20.55 -3.64 -3.33
#